data_AF-A0ABD0XR26-F1
#
_entry.id   AF-A0ABD0XR26-F1
#
_cell.length_a   1.000
_cell.length_b   1.000
_cell.length_c   1.000
_cell.angle_alpha   90.00
_cell.angle_beta   90.00
_cell.angle_gamma   90.00
#
_symmetry.space_group_name_H-M   'P 1'
#
loop_
_entity.id
_entity.type
_entity.pdbx_description
1 polymer ?
#
loop_
_entity_poly.entity_id
_entity_poly.type
_entity_poly.pdbx_seq_one_letter_code
_entity_poly.pdbx_strand_id
1 'polypeptide(L)'
;MHILFRVICTLSSMVMESGDWLVGGDLQVLDKISWNDGLDEYRLTPTELKQRFKEMNADAVFAFQLRNPVHNGHALLMQDTHKRLVERGYRRPVLLLHPLGGWTKDDDVPLEWRMKQHAAVLDEGVLKHENTIVAIFPSPMMYAGPTEVQWHCRARMVAGANFYIVGRDPAGMPHPATGKDLYEPTHGAKVLTMAPGLITLEIVPFKVAAYNKEKKAMDFYDPMNHQDFDFISGTRMRKMAREGQNPPEGFMAPKAWKVLVEYYQSLEKAA
;
A
#
# COMPACT_ATOMS: atom_id res chain seq x y z
N MET A 1 -11.43 11.71 20.29
CA MET A 1 -11.75 10.65 19.31
C MET A 1 -12.43 11.18 18.03
N HIS A 2 -13.44 12.06 18.12
CA HIS A 2 -14.10 12.69 16.94
C HIS A 2 -13.18 13.45 15.97
N ILE A 3 -11.96 13.80 16.39
CA ILE A 3 -10.99 14.53 15.56
C ILE A 3 -10.20 13.58 14.63
N LEU A 4 -9.99 12.32 15.03
CA LEU A 4 -9.17 11.38 14.24
C LEU A 4 -9.98 10.67 13.16
N PHE A 5 -11.21 10.30 13.49
CA PHE A 5 -12.18 9.73 12.56
C PHE A 5 -13.48 10.54 12.63
N ARG A 6 -13.98 10.99 11.47
CA ARG A 6 -15.33 11.59 11.40
C ARG A 6 -16.44 10.54 11.57
N VAL A 7 -16.11 9.24 11.57
CA VAL A 7 -17.05 8.11 11.68
C VAL A 7 -16.41 6.98 12.50
N ILE A 8 -17.22 6.33 13.34
CA ILE A 8 -16.83 5.15 14.14
C ILE A 8 -16.69 3.93 13.20
N CYS A 9 -15.45 3.48 12.94
CA CYS A 9 -15.11 2.25 12.19
C CYS A 9 -14.52 1.16 13.10
N THR A 10 -14.07 0.02 12.59
CA THR A 10 -13.54 -1.11 13.38
C THR A 10 -12.35 -0.76 14.29
N LEU A 11 -11.45 0.16 13.91
CA LEU A 11 -10.49 0.69 14.91
C LEU A 11 -11.17 1.47 16.02
N SER A 12 -12.26 2.17 15.69
CA SER A 12 -13.07 2.83 16.69
C SER A 12 -13.74 1.84 17.63
N SER A 13 -13.95 0.55 17.29
CA SER A 13 -14.42 -0.42 18.30
C SER A 13 -13.30 -0.73 19.29
N MET A 14 -12.09 -1.05 18.81
CA MET A 14 -10.93 -1.28 19.70
C MET A 14 -10.61 -0.07 20.60
N VAL A 15 -10.73 1.15 20.07
CA VAL A 15 -10.55 2.38 20.88
C VAL A 15 -11.71 2.58 21.86
N MET A 16 -12.95 2.27 21.49
CA MET A 16 -14.11 2.39 22.40
C MET A 16 -14.14 1.30 23.48
N GLU A 17 -13.49 0.16 23.24
CA GLU A 17 -13.30 -0.92 24.21
C GLU A 17 -12.09 -0.68 25.14
N SER A 18 -11.27 0.33 24.84
CA SER A 18 -10.15 0.72 25.69
C SER A 18 -10.62 1.45 26.96
N GLY A 19 -9.73 1.59 27.95
CA GLY A 19 -10.04 2.35 29.16
C GLY A 19 -10.18 3.86 28.93
N ASP A 20 -10.80 4.55 29.88
CA ASP A 20 -11.11 6.00 29.80
C ASP A 20 -9.89 6.94 29.97
N TRP A 21 -8.70 6.39 30.20
CA TRP A 21 -7.48 7.15 30.52
C TRP A 21 -6.37 6.90 29.50
N LEU A 22 -5.60 7.95 29.20
CA LEU A 22 -4.37 7.86 28.42
C LEU A 22 -3.16 8.08 29.34
N VAL A 23 -2.09 7.34 29.10
CA VAL A 23 -0.81 7.50 29.82
C VAL A 23 0.25 7.97 28.83
N GLY A 24 0.90 9.09 29.15
CA GLY A 24 2.03 9.62 28.40
C GLY A 24 3.29 9.64 29.26
N GLY A 25 4.45 9.54 28.62
CA GLY A 25 5.75 9.57 29.30
C GLY A 25 6.89 9.20 28.35
N ASP A 26 8.10 9.20 28.88
CA ASP A 26 9.29 8.76 28.15
C ASP A 26 9.31 7.24 28.06
N LEU A 27 9.37 6.71 26.84
CA LEU A 27 9.33 5.27 26.58
C LEU A 27 10.74 4.74 26.33
N GLN A 28 11.22 3.85 27.20
CA GLN A 28 12.40 3.04 26.97
C GLN A 28 11.97 1.61 26.56
N VAL A 29 12.17 1.27 25.30
CA VAL A 29 12.00 -0.12 24.83
C VAL A 29 13.27 -0.89 25.18
N LEU A 30 13.10 -2.06 25.82
CA LEU A 30 14.22 -2.88 26.31
C LEU A 30 14.83 -3.70 25.16
N ASP A 31 14.20 -4.81 24.82
CA ASP A 31 14.67 -5.69 23.75
C ASP A 31 14.19 -5.22 22.37
N LYS A 32 14.98 -5.53 21.33
CA LYS A 32 14.53 -5.34 19.95
C LYS A 32 13.31 -6.23 19.71
N ILE A 33 12.22 -5.64 19.22
CA ILE A 33 10.98 -6.37 18.93
C ILE A 33 11.23 -7.32 17.75
N SER A 34 10.92 -8.60 17.96
CA SER A 34 10.87 -9.66 16.95
C SER A 34 9.53 -10.39 17.06
N TRP A 35 8.96 -10.80 15.94
CA TRP A 35 7.66 -11.47 15.91
C TRP A 35 7.80 -12.99 15.79
N ASN A 36 8.97 -13.47 15.36
CA ASN A 36 9.28 -14.89 15.17
C ASN A 36 8.28 -15.61 14.24
N ASP A 37 7.75 -14.88 13.25
CA ASP A 37 6.73 -15.34 12.29
C ASP A 37 7.32 -15.65 10.90
N GLY A 38 8.65 -15.66 10.78
CA GLY A 38 9.35 -15.87 9.52
C GLY A 38 9.44 -14.62 8.62
N LEU A 39 8.99 -13.44 9.09
CA LEU A 39 9.02 -12.19 8.32
C LEU A 39 9.89 -11.09 8.95
N ASP A 40 10.59 -11.39 10.05
CA ASP A 40 11.40 -10.40 10.77
C ASP A 40 12.54 -9.82 9.92
N GLU A 41 13.05 -10.57 8.94
CA GLU A 41 14.07 -10.08 8.00
C GLU A 41 13.59 -8.89 7.15
N TYR A 42 12.28 -8.75 6.94
CA TYR A 42 11.67 -7.65 6.22
C TYR A 42 11.34 -6.46 7.13
N ARG A 43 11.39 -6.60 8.46
CA ARG A 43 11.06 -5.54 9.43
C ARG A 43 12.24 -4.62 9.69
N LEU A 44 12.67 -3.94 8.64
CA LEU A 44 13.78 -3.00 8.66
C LEU A 44 13.38 -1.70 9.37
N THR A 45 14.19 -1.28 10.34
CA THR A 45 14.11 0.03 10.96
C THR A 45 14.42 1.16 9.97
N PRO A 46 14.00 2.41 10.24
CA PRO A 46 14.38 3.56 9.42
C PRO A 46 15.90 3.69 9.22
N THR A 47 16.70 3.34 10.22
CA THR A 47 18.18 3.37 10.13
C THR A 47 18.70 2.27 9.20
N GLU A 48 18.20 1.04 9.33
CA GLU A 48 18.55 -0.08 8.43
C GLU A 48 18.13 0.23 6.98
N LEU A 49 16.96 0.82 6.76
CA LEU A 49 16.52 1.26 5.43
C LEU A 49 17.46 2.30 4.81
N LYS A 50 17.82 3.36 5.54
CA LYS A 50 18.79 4.36 5.08
C LYS A 50 20.14 3.74 4.72
N GLN A 51 20.59 2.77 5.51
CA GLN A 51 21.82 2.05 5.25
C GLN A 51 21.71 1.24 3.95
N ARG A 52 20.60 0.53 3.71
CA ARG A 52 20.36 -0.19 2.45
C ARG A 52 20.31 0.74 1.23
N PHE A 53 19.64 1.90 1.33
CA PHE A 53 19.62 2.88 0.24
C PHE A 53 21.03 3.39 -0.10
N LYS A 54 21.86 3.62 0.92
CA LYS A 54 23.27 4.00 0.76
C LYS A 54 24.09 2.90 0.09
N GLU A 55 23.92 1.64 0.50
CA GLU A 55 24.58 0.47 -0.11
C GLU A 55 24.22 0.29 -1.59
N MET A 56 22.96 0.56 -1.94
CA MET A 56 22.49 0.58 -3.35
C MET A 56 22.95 1.82 -4.12
N ASN A 57 23.67 2.75 -3.48
CA ASN A 57 24.06 4.05 -4.02
C ASN A 57 22.85 4.84 -4.59
N ALA A 58 21.68 4.69 -3.98
CA ALA A 58 20.45 5.33 -4.44
C ALA A 58 20.60 6.86 -4.45
N ASP A 59 20.26 7.51 -5.55
CA ASP A 59 20.23 8.97 -5.67
C ASP A 59 18.82 9.55 -5.55
N ALA A 60 17.80 8.69 -5.61
CA ALA A 60 16.43 8.98 -5.21
C ALA A 60 15.77 7.73 -4.63
N VAL A 61 14.97 7.91 -3.59
CA VAL A 61 14.11 6.86 -3.02
C VAL A 61 12.65 7.28 -3.15
N PHE A 62 11.84 6.42 -3.76
CA PHE A 62 10.40 6.64 -3.87
C PHE A 62 9.63 5.53 -3.16
N ALA A 63 8.69 5.90 -2.29
CA ALA A 63 7.98 4.96 -1.44
C ALA A 63 6.57 4.68 -1.96
N PHE A 64 6.17 3.40 -1.85
CA PHE A 64 4.82 2.95 -2.10
C PHE A 64 4.27 2.24 -0.86
N GLN A 65 3.34 2.91 -0.15
CA GLN A 65 2.57 2.33 0.94
C GLN A 65 1.47 1.42 0.37
N LEU A 66 1.30 0.24 0.94
CA LEU A 66 0.22 -0.67 0.58
C LEU A 66 -0.21 -1.55 1.75
N ARG A 67 -1.49 -1.92 1.75
CA ARG A 67 -2.07 -2.95 2.62
C ARG A 67 -2.71 -4.11 1.84
N ASN A 68 -2.74 -4.00 0.51
CA ASN A 68 -3.43 -4.91 -0.40
C ASN A 68 -2.41 -5.64 -1.28
N PRO A 69 -2.79 -6.77 -1.91
CA PRO A 69 -2.03 -7.37 -3.00
C PRO A 69 -1.68 -6.37 -4.12
N VAL A 70 -0.51 -6.52 -4.74
CA VAL A 70 -0.07 -5.68 -5.85
C VAL A 70 -0.67 -6.21 -7.15
N HIS A 71 -1.59 -5.45 -7.75
CA HIS A 71 -2.00 -5.63 -9.15
C HIS A 71 -1.24 -4.64 -10.06
N ASN A 72 -1.34 -4.80 -11.38
CA ASN A 72 -0.58 -4.01 -12.35
C ASN A 72 -0.98 -2.52 -12.36
N GLY A 73 -2.14 -2.15 -11.81
CA GLY A 73 -2.47 -0.74 -11.56
C GLY A 73 -1.53 -0.09 -10.52
N HIS A 74 -1.17 -0.79 -9.45
CA HIS A 74 -0.17 -0.30 -8.49
C HIS A 74 1.22 -0.29 -9.15
N ALA A 75 1.54 -1.34 -9.93
CA ALA A 75 2.79 -1.40 -10.69
C ALA A 75 2.93 -0.23 -11.67
N LEU A 76 1.85 0.16 -12.37
CA LEU A 76 1.84 1.33 -13.26
C LEU A 76 2.25 2.61 -12.53
N LEU A 77 1.71 2.86 -11.32
CA LEU A 77 2.10 4.02 -10.52
C LEU A 77 3.60 3.98 -10.13
N MET A 78 4.09 2.82 -9.73
CA MET A 78 5.49 2.63 -9.34
C MET A 78 6.45 2.77 -10.52
N GLN A 79 6.11 2.17 -11.66
CA GLN A 79 6.87 2.21 -12.91
C GLN A 79 6.89 3.61 -13.52
N ASP A 80 5.74 4.30 -13.54
CA ASP A 80 5.66 5.67 -14.06
C ASP A 80 6.42 6.65 -13.15
N THR A 81 6.38 6.46 -11.84
CA THR A 81 7.23 7.23 -10.90
C THR A 81 8.71 7.01 -11.20
N HIS A 82 9.14 5.75 -11.32
CA HIS A 82 10.52 5.43 -11.67
C HIS A 82 10.94 6.12 -12.98
N LYS A 83 10.10 6.03 -14.01
CA LYS A 83 10.33 6.68 -15.31
C LYS A 83 10.48 8.21 -15.17
N ARG A 84 9.56 8.88 -14.48
CA ARG A 84 9.63 10.33 -14.23
C ARG A 84 10.91 10.73 -13.48
N LEU A 85 11.40 9.91 -12.55
CA LEU A 85 12.64 10.19 -11.84
C LEU A 85 13.86 10.05 -12.76
N VAL A 86 13.89 9.03 -13.61
CA VAL A 86 14.95 8.88 -14.62
C VAL A 86 14.94 10.08 -15.59
N GLU A 87 13.77 10.51 -16.05
CA GLU A 87 13.60 11.70 -16.91
C GLU A 87 14.07 12.99 -16.23
N ARG A 88 13.94 13.09 -14.90
CA ARG A 88 14.47 14.20 -14.09
C ARG A 88 15.99 14.12 -13.85
N GLY A 89 16.65 13.05 -14.30
CA GLY A 89 18.11 12.90 -14.23
C GLY A 89 18.63 12.03 -13.08
N TYR A 90 17.75 11.43 -12.26
CA TYR A 90 18.16 10.43 -11.27
C TYR A 90 18.61 9.16 -12.00
N ARG A 91 19.78 8.63 -11.65
CA ARG A 91 20.41 7.48 -12.31
C ARG A 91 20.12 6.16 -11.62
N ARG A 92 19.87 6.18 -10.31
CA ARG A 92 19.59 4.99 -9.49
C ARG A 92 18.39 5.24 -8.57
N PRO A 93 17.20 5.53 -9.12
CA PRO A 93 16.00 5.65 -8.30
C PRO A 93 15.58 4.27 -7.78
N VAL A 94 15.46 4.14 -6.46
CA VAL A 94 15.09 2.91 -5.75
C VAL A 94 13.67 2.99 -5.23
N LEU A 95 12.87 1.97 -5.55
CA LEU A 95 11.54 1.76 -5.00
C LEU A 95 11.65 1.19 -3.58
N LEU A 96 11.00 1.83 -2.62
CA LEU A 96 10.66 1.22 -1.34
C LEU A 96 9.22 0.69 -1.41
N LEU A 97 9.07 -0.59 -1.74
CA LEU A 97 7.78 -1.30 -1.67
C LEU A 97 7.52 -1.66 -0.21
N HIS A 98 6.58 -0.98 0.42
CA HIS A 98 6.53 -0.91 1.88
C HIS A 98 5.18 -1.39 2.45
N PRO A 99 4.85 -2.70 2.35
CA PRO A 99 3.62 -3.24 2.90
C PRO A 99 3.48 -2.95 4.40
N LEU A 100 2.30 -2.54 4.82
CA LEU A 100 1.97 -2.44 6.24
C LEU A 100 1.79 -3.84 6.83
N GLY A 101 2.36 -4.06 8.02
CA GLY A 101 2.34 -5.36 8.71
C GLY A 101 1.97 -5.31 10.19
N GLY A 102 1.53 -4.17 10.71
CA GLY A 102 0.79 -4.14 11.98
C GLY A 102 -0.63 -4.67 11.82
N TRP A 103 -1.50 -4.37 12.79
CA TRP A 103 -2.91 -4.76 12.75
C TRP A 103 -3.62 -4.27 11.46
N THR A 104 -4.45 -5.14 10.87
CA THR A 104 -5.34 -4.86 9.74
C THR A 104 -6.71 -5.47 10.01
N LYS A 105 -7.78 -4.95 9.40
CA LYS A 105 -9.14 -5.49 9.56
C LYS A 105 -9.29 -6.90 8.97
N ASP A 106 -10.24 -7.66 9.51
CA ASP A 106 -10.37 -9.11 9.29
C ASP A 106 -10.55 -9.55 7.83
N ASP A 107 -11.15 -8.72 6.98
CA ASP A 107 -11.39 -9.07 5.57
C ASP A 107 -10.25 -8.66 4.62
N ASP A 108 -9.17 -8.05 5.13
CA ASP A 108 -7.94 -7.80 4.37
C ASP A 108 -7.09 -9.09 4.27
N VAL A 109 -6.27 -9.19 3.21
CA VAL A 109 -5.40 -10.36 3.01
C VAL A 109 -4.29 -10.36 4.09
N PRO A 110 -4.07 -11.46 4.83
CA PRO A 110 -3.03 -11.54 5.85
C PRO A 110 -1.64 -11.23 5.32
N LEU A 111 -0.77 -10.71 6.20
CA LEU A 111 0.55 -10.24 5.84
C LEU A 111 1.41 -11.30 5.14
N GLU A 112 1.43 -12.53 5.65
CA GLU A 112 2.20 -13.63 5.04
C GLU A 112 1.81 -13.91 3.58
N TRP A 113 0.51 -13.86 3.26
CA TRP A 113 0.00 -14.07 1.90
C TRP A 113 0.31 -12.88 1.00
N ARG A 114 0.26 -11.66 1.53
CA ARG A 114 0.69 -10.46 0.79
C ARG A 114 2.18 -10.50 0.47
N MET A 115 3.02 -10.89 1.42
CA MET A 115 4.47 -11.00 1.20
C MET A 115 4.80 -12.06 0.14
N LYS A 116 4.17 -13.24 0.20
CA LYS A 116 4.27 -14.26 -0.88
C LYS A 116 3.81 -13.71 -2.23
N GLN A 117 2.70 -12.97 -2.25
CA GLN A 117 2.17 -12.37 -3.47
C GLN A 117 3.09 -11.29 -4.04
N HIS A 118 3.70 -10.46 -3.20
CA HIS A 118 4.65 -9.44 -3.63
C HIS A 118 5.93 -10.05 -4.17
N ALA A 119 6.47 -11.09 -3.52
CA ALA A 119 7.61 -11.85 -4.04
C ALA A 119 7.31 -12.38 -5.45
N ALA A 120 6.13 -12.96 -5.68
CA ALA A 120 5.72 -13.43 -6.99
C ALA A 120 5.62 -12.29 -8.05
N VAL A 121 5.23 -11.07 -7.65
CA VAL A 121 5.24 -9.90 -8.56
C VAL A 121 6.66 -9.52 -8.98
N LEU A 122 7.63 -9.58 -8.06
CA LEU A 122 9.03 -9.31 -8.39
C LEU A 122 9.65 -10.46 -9.22
N ASP A 123 9.31 -11.72 -8.93
CA ASP A 123 9.78 -12.90 -9.66
C ASP A 123 9.34 -12.94 -11.13
N GLU A 124 8.21 -12.30 -11.45
CA GLU A 124 7.74 -12.13 -12.83
C GLU A 124 8.27 -10.86 -13.50
N GLY A 125 9.10 -10.08 -12.81
CA GLY A 125 9.75 -8.89 -13.37
C GLY A 125 8.81 -7.70 -13.60
N VAL A 126 7.58 -7.74 -13.06
CA VAL A 126 6.66 -6.59 -13.07
C VAL A 126 7.28 -5.42 -12.31
N LEU A 127 7.91 -5.71 -11.18
CA LEU A 127 8.84 -4.83 -10.48
C LEU A 127 10.21 -5.50 -10.49
N LYS A 128 11.29 -4.71 -10.58
CA LYS A 128 12.65 -5.26 -10.69
C LYS A 128 13.29 -5.40 -9.31
N HIS A 129 13.87 -6.56 -9.04
CA HIS A 129 14.63 -6.81 -7.81
C HIS A 129 15.79 -5.81 -7.61
N GLU A 130 16.50 -5.49 -8.70
CA GLU A 130 17.71 -4.65 -8.67
C GLU A 130 17.49 -3.23 -8.14
N ASN A 131 16.27 -2.70 -8.26
CA ASN A 131 15.93 -1.35 -7.85
C ASN A 131 14.75 -1.28 -6.88
N THR A 132 14.44 -2.39 -6.20
CA THR A 132 13.33 -2.47 -5.25
C THR A 132 13.80 -3.04 -3.91
N ILE A 133 13.52 -2.30 -2.84
CA ILE A 133 13.58 -2.82 -1.47
C ILE A 133 12.16 -3.15 -1.02
N VAL A 134 11.95 -4.39 -0.60
CA VAL A 134 10.72 -4.83 0.07
C VAL A 134 10.95 -4.82 1.57
N ALA A 135 10.15 -4.05 2.31
CA ALA A 135 10.24 -3.98 3.77
C ALA A 135 8.85 -3.84 4.40
N ILE A 136 8.68 -4.32 5.63
CA ILE A 136 7.41 -4.28 6.35
C ILE A 136 7.36 -3.05 7.26
N PHE A 137 6.33 -2.23 7.07
CA PHE A 137 6.04 -1.10 7.94
C PHE A 137 5.25 -1.57 9.17
N PRO A 138 5.77 -1.41 10.40
CA PRO A 138 5.20 -2.07 11.59
C PRO A 138 3.96 -1.39 12.17
N SER A 139 3.52 -0.25 11.63
CA SER A 139 2.34 0.47 12.16
C SER A 139 1.07 -0.36 12.01
N PRO A 140 0.14 -0.29 12.98
CA PRO A 140 -1.27 -0.62 12.74
C PRO A 140 -1.86 0.23 11.62
N MET A 141 -2.77 -0.34 10.85
CA MET A 141 -3.58 0.36 9.85
C MET A 141 -4.83 0.92 10.52
N MET A 142 -5.00 2.24 10.53
CA MET A 142 -6.11 2.94 11.15
C MET A 142 -7.35 3.00 10.26
N TYR A 143 -7.19 2.94 8.94
CA TYR A 143 -8.22 3.21 7.93
C TYR A 143 -8.80 4.63 8.05
N ALA A 144 -7.93 5.61 8.36
CA ALA A 144 -8.32 7.00 8.65
C ALA A 144 -8.15 7.97 7.46
N GLY A 145 -8.02 7.43 6.24
CA GLY A 145 -8.05 8.21 4.99
C GLY A 145 -7.01 9.36 4.95
N PRO A 146 -7.44 10.60 4.63
CA PRO A 146 -6.56 11.77 4.54
C PRO A 146 -5.76 12.10 5.82
N THR A 147 -6.24 11.69 7.00
CA THR A 147 -5.50 11.88 8.25
C THR A 147 -4.34 10.90 8.35
N GLU A 148 -4.61 9.61 8.11
CA GLU A 148 -3.59 8.55 8.21
C GLU A 148 -2.58 8.59 7.06
N VAL A 149 -2.97 9.02 5.86
CA VAL A 149 -2.00 9.08 4.77
C VAL A 149 -0.86 10.07 5.05
N GLN A 150 -1.09 11.09 5.89
CA GLN A 150 -0.02 11.98 6.38
C GLN A 150 0.97 11.23 7.28
N TRP A 151 0.48 10.33 8.14
CA TRP A 151 1.31 9.44 8.95
C TRP A 151 2.14 8.50 8.07
N HIS A 152 1.49 7.84 7.10
CA HIS A 152 2.16 6.96 6.15
C HIS A 152 3.28 7.67 5.38
N CYS A 153 3.02 8.92 4.96
CA CYS A 153 3.98 9.76 4.26
C CYS A 153 5.14 10.18 5.17
N ARG A 154 4.83 10.72 6.36
CA ARG A 154 5.83 11.14 7.36
C ARG A 154 6.78 9.99 7.73
N ALA A 155 6.25 8.81 8.01
CA ALA A 155 7.05 7.67 8.40
C ALA A 155 8.08 7.29 7.31
N ARG A 156 7.70 7.42 6.04
CA ARG A 156 8.58 7.14 4.89
C ARG A 156 9.58 8.26 4.67
N MET A 157 9.20 9.51 4.94
CA MET A 157 10.14 10.63 5.02
C MET A 157 11.25 10.36 6.04
N VAL A 158 10.87 9.91 7.25
CA VAL A 158 11.81 9.57 8.33
C VAL A 158 12.72 8.40 7.93
N ALA A 159 12.18 7.42 7.20
CA ALA A 159 12.95 6.32 6.62
C ALA A 159 13.87 6.71 5.45
N GLY A 160 13.83 7.96 4.97
CA GLY A 160 14.72 8.46 3.92
C GLY A 160 14.14 8.51 2.52
N ALA A 161 12.82 8.36 2.35
CA ALA A 161 12.18 8.56 1.05
C ALA A 161 12.22 10.04 0.62
N ASN A 162 12.55 10.28 -0.64
CA ASN A 162 12.52 11.60 -1.28
C ASN A 162 11.23 11.83 -2.05
N PHE A 163 10.52 10.77 -2.42
CA PHE A 163 9.27 10.83 -3.16
C PHE A 163 8.25 9.90 -2.52
N TYR A 164 6.99 10.34 -2.43
CA TYR A 164 5.91 9.55 -1.88
C TYR A 164 4.77 9.42 -2.88
N ILE A 165 4.53 8.20 -3.35
CA ILE A 165 3.45 7.92 -4.30
C ILE A 165 2.11 7.91 -3.55
N VAL A 166 1.13 8.63 -4.09
CA VAL A 166 -0.24 8.61 -3.57
C VAL A 166 -1.25 8.47 -4.72
N GLY A 167 -2.14 7.49 -4.60
CA GLY A 167 -3.24 7.27 -5.53
C GLY A 167 -4.59 7.77 -5.01
N ARG A 168 -5.66 7.21 -5.57
CA ARG A 168 -7.06 7.41 -5.14
C ARG A 168 -7.32 6.81 -3.76
N ASP A 169 -8.09 7.53 -2.94
CA ASP A 169 -8.64 7.08 -1.65
C ASP A 169 -7.60 6.38 -0.74
N PRO A 170 -6.44 7.01 -0.52
CA PRO A 170 -5.38 6.38 0.26
C PRO A 170 -5.83 6.23 1.71
N ALA A 171 -5.59 5.05 2.28
CA ALA A 171 -6.03 4.69 3.62
C ALA A 171 -7.55 4.75 3.85
N GLY A 172 -8.35 4.80 2.77
CA GLY A 172 -9.80 4.75 2.85
C GLY A 172 -10.36 3.33 2.97
N MET A 173 -11.63 3.27 3.34
CA MET A 173 -12.49 2.09 3.33
C MET A 173 -13.95 2.51 3.10
N PRO A 174 -14.84 1.59 2.71
CA PRO A 174 -16.27 1.86 2.72
C PRO A 174 -16.80 2.13 4.14
N HIS A 175 -17.78 3.02 4.25
CA HIS A 175 -18.50 3.32 5.47
C HIS A 175 -19.30 2.07 5.91
N PRO A 176 -19.15 1.58 7.16
CA PRO A 176 -19.76 0.32 7.61
C PRO A 176 -21.29 0.26 7.44
N ALA A 177 -21.99 1.35 7.78
CA ALA A 177 -23.45 1.42 7.67
C ALA A 177 -24.01 1.71 6.26
N THR A 178 -23.28 2.42 5.40
CA THR A 178 -23.83 2.93 4.12
C THR A 178 -23.20 2.30 2.89
N GLY A 179 -22.05 1.63 3.02
CA GLY A 179 -21.29 1.04 1.92
C GLY A 179 -20.63 2.04 0.96
N LYS A 180 -20.85 3.35 1.13
CA LYS A 180 -20.19 4.41 0.35
C LYS A 180 -18.76 4.62 0.84
N ASP A 181 -17.87 5.15 -0.01
CA ASP A 181 -16.51 5.53 0.43
C ASP A 181 -16.59 6.48 1.63
N LEU A 182 -15.82 6.18 2.68
CA LEU A 182 -15.82 6.96 3.94
C LEU A 182 -15.21 8.35 3.75
N TYR A 183 -14.33 8.47 2.77
CA TYR A 183 -13.62 9.69 2.42
C TYR A 183 -13.83 10.01 0.95
N GLU A 184 -13.78 11.29 0.61
CA GLU A 184 -13.76 11.68 -0.79
C GLU A 184 -12.41 11.24 -1.40
N PRO A 185 -12.41 10.51 -2.54
CA PRO A 185 -11.23 9.83 -3.05
C PRO A 185 -10.02 10.71 -3.41
N THR A 186 -10.23 12.01 -3.64
CA THR A 186 -9.15 12.96 -3.96
C THR A 186 -8.58 13.66 -2.73
N HIS A 187 -9.27 13.61 -1.59
CA HIS A 187 -8.86 14.33 -0.38
C HIS A 187 -7.48 13.91 0.13
N GLY A 188 -7.12 12.63 0.05
CA GLY A 188 -5.82 12.15 0.56
C GLY A 188 -4.64 12.81 -0.15
N ALA A 189 -4.66 12.84 -1.49
CA ALA A 189 -3.64 13.50 -2.28
C ALA A 189 -3.62 15.02 -2.05
N LYS A 190 -4.80 15.67 -2.08
CA LYS A 190 -4.93 17.12 -1.85
C LYS A 190 -4.38 17.54 -0.48
N VAL A 191 -4.75 16.81 0.57
CA VAL A 191 -4.29 17.07 1.94
C VAL A 191 -2.79 16.87 2.05
N LEU A 192 -2.23 15.79 1.49
CA LEU A 192 -0.78 15.59 1.51
C LEU A 192 0.01 16.71 0.85
N THR A 193 -0.46 17.21 -0.30
CA THR A 193 0.24 18.27 -1.04
C THR A 193 0.30 19.61 -0.30
N MET A 194 -0.59 19.83 0.68
CA MET A 194 -0.62 21.05 1.50
C MET A 194 -0.26 20.82 2.98
N ALA A 195 0.07 19.58 3.36
CA ALA A 195 0.31 19.23 4.75
C ALA A 195 1.64 19.84 5.25
N PRO A 196 1.63 20.53 6.40
CA PRO A 196 2.83 21.17 6.91
C PRO A 196 3.89 20.14 7.36
N GLY A 197 5.15 20.55 7.24
CA GLY A 197 6.30 19.81 7.75
C GLY A 197 6.79 18.65 6.88
N LEU A 198 6.14 18.30 5.77
CA LEU A 198 6.61 17.28 4.82
C LEU A 198 7.70 17.86 3.90
N ILE A 199 8.80 18.32 4.49
CA ILE A 199 9.76 19.24 3.86
C ILE A 199 10.88 18.56 3.04
N THR A 200 11.16 17.27 3.28
CA THR A 200 12.28 16.56 2.61
C THR A 200 11.80 15.52 1.61
N LEU A 201 10.52 15.53 1.24
CA LEU A 201 9.99 14.67 0.19
C LEU A 201 9.03 15.44 -0.73
N GLU A 202 8.90 14.97 -1.97
CA GLU A 202 7.89 15.40 -2.92
C GLU A 202 6.73 14.40 -3.00
N ILE A 203 5.51 14.90 -3.03
CA ILE A 203 4.32 14.07 -3.25
C ILE A 203 4.16 13.79 -4.74
N VAL A 204 3.99 12.52 -5.12
CA VAL A 204 3.75 12.09 -6.50
C VAL A 204 2.31 11.59 -6.62
N PRO A 205 1.34 12.48 -6.91
CA PRO A 205 -0.06 12.10 -7.00
C PRO A 205 -0.38 11.44 -8.34
N PHE A 206 -1.28 10.46 -8.30
CA PHE A 206 -1.79 9.78 -9.47
C PHE A 206 -3.31 9.78 -9.52
N LYS A 207 -3.83 9.81 -10.76
CA LYS A 207 -5.23 9.50 -11.05
C LYS A 207 -5.49 8.01 -10.87
N VAL A 208 -6.76 7.62 -10.95
CA VAL A 208 -7.17 6.21 -10.89
C VAL A 208 -6.57 5.44 -12.05
N ALA A 209 -6.01 4.26 -11.78
CA ALA A 209 -5.63 3.28 -12.81
C ALA A 209 -6.69 2.17 -12.84
N ALA A 210 -7.11 1.77 -14.04
CA ALA A 210 -8.11 0.73 -14.28
C ALA A 210 -7.70 -0.13 -15.48
N TYR A 211 -8.35 -1.29 -15.65
CA TYR A 211 -8.02 -2.18 -16.76
C TYR A 211 -8.64 -1.66 -18.05
N ASN A 212 -7.81 -1.25 -19.01
CA ASN A 212 -8.29 -0.84 -20.33
C ASN A 212 -8.44 -2.08 -21.22
N LYS A 213 -9.68 -2.36 -21.65
CA LYS A 213 -10.05 -3.55 -22.42
C LYS A 213 -9.47 -3.54 -23.83
N GLU A 214 -9.37 -2.38 -24.46
CA GLU A 214 -8.80 -2.20 -25.80
C GLU A 214 -7.28 -2.45 -25.79
N LYS A 215 -6.58 -1.87 -24.80
CA LYS A 215 -5.13 -2.02 -24.62
C LYS A 215 -4.71 -3.34 -23.98
N LYS A 216 -5.67 -4.07 -23.39
CA LYS A 216 -5.44 -5.29 -22.60
C LYS A 216 -4.38 -5.11 -21.50
N ALA A 217 -4.42 -3.97 -20.83
CA ALA A 217 -3.44 -3.59 -19.83
C ALA A 217 -4.03 -2.59 -18.83
N MET A 218 -3.36 -2.42 -17.69
CA MET A 218 -3.69 -1.35 -16.76
C MET A 218 -3.27 0.01 -17.33
N ASP A 219 -4.15 0.99 -17.26
CA ASP A 219 -3.93 2.34 -17.78
C ASP A 219 -4.59 3.39 -16.89
N PHE A 220 -4.18 4.65 -17.02
CA PHE A 220 -4.82 5.76 -16.31
C PHE A 220 -6.22 6.00 -16.87
N TYR A 221 -7.20 6.07 -15.97
CA TYR A 221 -8.60 6.26 -16.33
C TYR A 221 -8.83 7.59 -17.06
N ASP A 222 -9.54 7.51 -18.18
CA ASP A 222 -10.01 8.65 -18.96
C ASP A 222 -11.56 8.69 -18.97
N PRO A 223 -12.19 9.74 -18.41
CA PRO A 223 -13.64 9.90 -18.42
C PRO A 223 -14.25 9.93 -19.83
N MET A 224 -13.52 10.40 -20.84
CA MET A 224 -14.02 10.48 -22.22
C MET A 224 -14.17 9.10 -22.87
N ASN A 225 -13.44 8.10 -22.37
CA ASN A 225 -13.42 6.74 -22.89
C ASN A 225 -13.86 5.73 -21.81
N HIS A 226 -14.82 6.11 -20.96
CA HIS A 226 -15.22 5.31 -19.79
C HIS A 226 -15.56 3.86 -20.11
N GLN A 227 -16.23 3.62 -21.24
CA GLN A 227 -16.64 2.30 -21.72
C GLN A 227 -15.47 1.35 -21.96
N ASP A 228 -14.24 1.85 -22.16
CA ASP A 228 -13.06 1.04 -22.41
C ASP A 228 -12.44 0.51 -21.12
N PHE A 229 -12.82 1.06 -19.96
CA PHE A 229 -12.22 0.72 -18.67
C PHE A 229 -13.09 -0.23 -17.84
N ASP A 230 -12.47 -1.28 -17.33
CA ASP A 230 -13.06 -2.21 -16.35
C ASP A 230 -12.45 -1.97 -14.95
N PHE A 231 -13.32 -1.68 -13.98
CA PHE A 231 -12.96 -1.47 -12.59
C PHE A 231 -13.12 -2.77 -11.80
N ILE A 232 -12.03 -3.51 -11.64
CA ILE A 232 -12.02 -4.75 -10.88
C ILE A 232 -11.83 -4.42 -9.40
N SER A 233 -12.94 -4.35 -8.66
CA SER A 233 -12.91 -4.10 -7.22
C SER A 233 -12.29 -5.27 -6.44
N GLY A 234 -11.84 -5.01 -5.21
CA GLY A 234 -11.36 -6.06 -4.31
C GLY A 234 -12.41 -7.17 -4.07
N THR A 235 -13.70 -6.83 -4.06
CA THR A 235 -14.79 -7.82 -3.94
C THR A 235 -14.90 -8.69 -5.18
N ARG A 236 -14.81 -8.11 -6.39
CA ARG A 236 -14.81 -8.89 -7.64
C ARG A 236 -13.56 -9.75 -7.77
N MET A 237 -12.39 -9.22 -7.39
CA MET A 237 -11.14 -9.96 -7.33
C MET A 237 -11.24 -11.17 -6.39
N ARG A 238 -11.78 -10.96 -5.18
CA ARG A 238 -12.06 -12.02 -4.21
C ARG A 238 -12.95 -13.12 -4.77
N LYS A 239 -14.05 -12.73 -5.43
CA LYS A 239 -14.98 -13.67 -6.06
C LYS A 239 -14.30 -14.50 -7.14
N MET A 240 -13.57 -13.87 -8.07
CA MET A 240 -12.85 -14.58 -9.14
C MET A 240 -11.84 -15.58 -8.58
N ALA A 241 -11.08 -15.19 -7.55
CA ALA A 241 -10.08 -16.06 -6.96
C ALA A 241 -10.68 -17.29 -6.25
N ARG A 242 -11.82 -17.12 -5.56
CA ARG A 242 -12.57 -18.25 -4.95
C ARG A 242 -13.10 -19.21 -6.01
N GLU A 243 -13.69 -18.67 -7.08
CA GLU A 243 -14.24 -19.44 -8.20
C GLU A 243 -13.15 -20.06 -9.11
N GLY A 244 -11.86 -19.84 -8.81
CA GLY A 244 -10.74 -20.31 -9.64
C GLY A 244 -10.67 -19.64 -11.02
N GLN A 245 -11.37 -18.52 -11.21
CA GLN A 245 -11.36 -17.74 -12.45
C GLN A 245 -10.16 -16.80 -12.49
N ASN A 246 -9.57 -16.61 -13.67
CA ASN A 246 -8.51 -15.64 -13.86
C ASN A 246 -9.08 -14.24 -14.15
N PRO A 247 -8.46 -13.17 -13.62
CA PRO A 247 -8.76 -11.83 -14.08
C PRO A 247 -8.31 -11.68 -15.55
N PRO A 248 -8.71 -10.61 -16.23
CA PRO A 248 -8.19 -10.29 -17.55
C PRO A 248 -6.66 -10.28 -17.58
N GLU A 249 -6.08 -10.79 -18.66
CA GLU A 249 -4.64 -10.78 -18.90
C GLU A 249 -4.08 -9.36 -18.74
N GLY A 250 -2.97 -9.19 -18.04
CA GLY A 250 -2.39 -7.87 -17.78
C GLY A 250 -2.98 -7.12 -16.58
N PHE A 251 -3.99 -7.64 -15.88
CA PHE A 251 -4.47 -7.09 -14.61
C PHE A 251 -3.50 -7.33 -13.45
N MET A 252 -2.96 -8.54 -13.34
CA MET A 252 -2.00 -8.95 -12.30
C MET A 252 -1.06 -10.01 -12.88
N ALA A 253 0.16 -10.08 -12.35
CA ALA A 253 1.13 -11.12 -12.70
C ALA A 253 0.55 -12.53 -12.41
N PRO A 254 0.60 -13.49 -13.35
CA PRO A 254 0.01 -14.83 -13.19
C PRO A 254 0.43 -15.62 -11.94
N LYS A 255 1.72 -15.64 -11.59
CA LYS A 255 2.21 -16.26 -10.35
C LYS A 255 1.64 -15.56 -9.13
N ALA A 256 1.58 -14.23 -9.16
CA ALA A 256 1.00 -13.45 -8.07
C ALA A 256 -0.51 -13.69 -7.91
N TRP A 257 -1.23 -13.87 -9.02
CA TRP A 257 -2.63 -14.28 -9.00
C TRP A 257 -2.81 -15.67 -8.38
N LYS A 258 -1.94 -16.64 -8.74
CA LYS A 258 -1.97 -17.99 -8.18
C LYS A 258 -1.86 -17.99 -6.65
N VAL A 259 -0.98 -17.15 -6.07
CA VAL A 259 -0.89 -17.00 -4.60
C VAL A 259 -2.22 -16.55 -4.00
N LEU A 260 -2.95 -15.65 -4.65
CA LEU A 260 -4.27 -15.23 -4.17
C LEU A 260 -5.31 -16.34 -4.30
N VAL A 261 -5.31 -17.10 -5.39
CA VAL A 261 -6.20 -18.26 -5.54
C VAL A 261 -5.96 -19.26 -4.43
N GLU A 262 -4.70 -19.61 -4.14
CA GLU A 262 -4.32 -20.50 -3.04
C GLU A 262 -4.83 -19.98 -1.68
N TYR A 263 -4.66 -18.68 -1.41
CA TYR A 263 -5.19 -18.05 -0.20
C TYR A 263 -6.71 -18.18 -0.12
N TYR A 264 -7.46 -17.75 -1.14
CA TYR A 264 -8.91 -17.72 -1.08
C TYR A 264 -9.54 -19.12 -1.06
N GLN A 265 -8.94 -20.11 -1.73
CA GLN A 265 -9.36 -21.50 -1.63
C GLN A 265 -9.05 -22.13 -0.27
N SER A 266 -8.01 -21.65 0.44
CA SER A 266 -7.71 -22.13 1.79
C SER A 266 -8.78 -21.73 2.81
N LEU A 267 -9.44 -20.57 2.59
CA LEU A 267 -10.54 -20.11 3.44
C LEU A 267 -11.79 -20.99 3.29
N GLU A 268 -12.05 -21.54 2.09
CA GLU A 268 -13.20 -22.43 1.85
C GLU A 268 -13.00 -23.81 2.48
N LYS A 269 -11.76 -24.29 2.56
CA LYS A 269 -11.45 -25.57 3.22
C LYS A 269 -11.54 -25.50 4.75
N ALA A 270 -11.46 -24.29 5.31
CA ALA A 270 -11.53 -24.05 6.74
C ALA A 270 -12.96 -23.72 7.23
N ALA A 271 -13.91 -23.53 6.31
CA ALA A 271 -15.33 -23.27 6.57
C ALA A 271 -16.16 -24.55 6.46
#